data_AF-A0A955CAF4-F1
#
_entry.id   AF-A0A955CAF4-F1
#
_cell.length_a   1.000
_cell.length_b   1.000
_cell.length_c   1.000
_cell.angle_alpha   90.00
_cell.angle_beta   90.00
_cell.angle_gamma   90.00
#
_symmetry.space_group_name_H-M   'P 1'
#
loop_
_entity.id
_entity.type
_entity.pdbx_description
1 polymer ?
#
loop_
_entity_poly.entity_id
_entity_poly.type
_entity_poly.pdbx_seq_one_letter_code
_entity_poly.pdbx_strand_id
1 'polypeptide(L)'
;MSRRSFLRGSLGAAGGAAALAAALSPLRMLDTEDYTVEKFLQKHYKEMTPGEMTSVLDRIRGEVEERYAIRPELRDIKAQDGVEFVYALHLGRCIGCRRCVHACVQ
;
A
#
# COMPACT_ATOMS: atom_id res chain seq x y z
N MET A 1 -23.53 -42.97 -13.82
CA MET A 1 -22.35 -42.21 -13.36
C MET A 1 -21.10 -43.09 -13.47
N SER A 2 -20.07 -42.67 -14.20
CA SER A 2 -18.80 -43.43 -14.27
C SER A 2 -17.89 -43.06 -13.09
N ARG A 3 -17.06 -44.02 -12.63
CA ARG A 3 -16.09 -43.79 -11.53
C ARG A 3 -15.20 -42.56 -11.79
N ARG A 4 -14.85 -42.31 -13.06
CA ARG A 4 -14.07 -41.15 -13.50
C ARG A 4 -14.82 -39.81 -13.32
N SER A 5 -16.12 -39.79 -13.58
CA SER A 5 -16.97 -38.60 -13.38
C SER A 5 -17.13 -38.27 -11.88
N PHE A 6 -17.28 -39.28 -11.03
CA PHE A 6 -17.34 -39.10 -9.58
C PHE A 6 -16.02 -38.59 -9.00
N LEU A 7 -14.87 -39.15 -9.41
CA LEU A 7 -13.55 -38.72 -8.95
C LEU A 7 -13.23 -37.28 -9.40
N ARG A 8 -13.59 -36.89 -10.63
CA ARG A 8 -13.42 -35.51 -11.11
C ARG A 8 -14.30 -34.52 -10.37
N GLY A 9 -15.56 -34.87 -10.10
CA GLY A 9 -16.48 -34.01 -9.35
C GLY A 9 -16.04 -33.82 -7.90
N SER A 10 -15.60 -34.89 -7.23
CA SER A 10 -15.12 -34.84 -5.85
C SER A 10 -13.79 -34.12 -5.71
N LEU A 11 -12.82 -34.35 -6.61
CA LEU A 11 -11.55 -33.60 -6.63
C LEU A 11 -11.75 -32.11 -6.92
N GLY A 12 -12.66 -31.76 -7.85
CA GLY A 12 -12.98 -30.37 -8.16
C GLY A 12 -13.67 -29.65 -6.99
N ALA A 13 -14.63 -30.32 -6.33
CA ALA A 13 -15.31 -29.76 -5.17
C ALA A 13 -14.38 -29.62 -3.95
N ALA A 14 -13.59 -30.65 -3.64
CA ALA A 14 -12.66 -30.63 -2.51
C ALA A 14 -11.51 -29.63 -2.74
N GLY A 15 -10.94 -29.60 -3.94
CA GLY A 15 -9.91 -28.65 -4.32
C GLY A 15 -10.41 -27.20 -4.32
N GLY A 16 -11.62 -26.95 -4.83
CA GLY A 16 -12.27 -25.64 -4.79
C GLY A 16 -12.56 -25.16 -3.38
N ALA A 17 -13.07 -26.04 -2.51
CA ALA A 17 -13.32 -25.72 -1.11
C ALA A 17 -12.02 -25.44 -0.34
N ALA A 18 -10.96 -26.21 -0.58
CA ALA A 18 -9.65 -26.00 0.04
C ALA A 18 -9.00 -24.68 -0.41
N ALA A 19 -9.06 -24.36 -1.71
CA ALA A 19 -8.55 -23.11 -2.23
C ALA A 19 -9.29 -21.88 -1.67
N LEU A 20 -10.62 -21.96 -1.57
CA LEU A 20 -11.43 -20.90 -0.94
C LEU A 20 -11.11 -20.76 0.56
N ALA A 21 -10.97 -21.88 1.28
CA ALA A 21 -10.60 -21.86 2.70
C ALA A 21 -9.19 -21.30 2.94
N ALA A 22 -8.25 -21.53 2.01
CA ALA A 22 -6.90 -20.96 2.06
C ALA A 22 -6.91 -19.45 1.76
N ALA A 23 -7.66 -19.01 0.75
CA ALA A 23 -7.82 -17.59 0.42
C ALA A 23 -8.46 -16.78 1.57
N LEU A 24 -9.39 -17.40 2.31
CA LEU A 24 -10.05 -16.80 3.47
C LEU A 24 -9.29 -17.04 4.79
N SER A 25 -8.15 -17.74 4.78
CA SER A 25 -7.37 -18.00 5.99
C SER A 25 -6.92 -16.75 6.77
N PRO A 26 -6.60 -15.59 6.14
CA PRO A 26 -6.25 -14.39 6.87
C PRO A 26 -7.38 -13.83 7.73
N LEU A 27 -8.65 -14.18 7.45
CA LEU A 27 -9.81 -13.74 8.24
C LEU A 27 -9.81 -14.33 9.66
N ARG A 28 -9.05 -15.41 9.92
CA ARG A 28 -8.91 -16.00 11.26
C ARG A 28 -8.03 -15.18 12.21
N MET A 29 -7.19 -14.29 11.66
CA MET A 29 -6.34 -13.39 12.44
C MET A 29 -7.02 -12.04 12.71
N LEU A 30 -8.29 -11.89 12.34
CA LEU A 30 -9.05 -10.68 12.63
C LEU A 30 -9.49 -10.72 14.09
N ASP A 31 -9.06 -9.71 14.83
CA ASP A 31 -9.36 -9.53 16.24
C ASP A 31 -10.84 -9.11 16.36
N THR A 32 -11.72 -10.01 16.78
CA THR A 32 -13.18 -9.83 16.68
C THR A 32 -13.75 -8.82 17.68
N GLU A 33 -12.98 -8.43 18.69
CA GLU A 33 -13.44 -7.52 19.73
C GLU A 33 -13.29 -6.05 19.35
N ASP A 34 -12.44 -5.73 18.36
CA ASP A 34 -11.97 -4.36 18.14
C ASP A 34 -11.68 -4.05 16.66
N TYR A 35 -12.50 -4.62 15.77
CA TYR A 35 -12.34 -4.56 14.32
C TYR A 35 -13.22 -3.49 13.67
N THR A 36 -12.61 -2.40 13.20
CA THR A 36 -13.25 -1.44 12.29
C THR A 36 -12.65 -1.55 10.89
N VAL A 37 -13.41 -1.21 9.86
CA VAL A 37 -12.91 -1.16 8.47
C VAL A 37 -11.73 -0.19 8.39
N GLU A 38 -11.78 0.90 9.16
CA GLU A 38 -10.71 1.88 9.32
C GLU A 38 -9.43 1.25 9.90
N LYS A 39 -9.53 0.46 10.98
CA LYS A 39 -8.38 -0.22 11.60
C LYS A 39 -7.81 -1.31 10.71
N PHE A 40 -8.64 -1.98 9.92
CA PHE A 40 -8.20 -2.92 8.88
C PHE A 40 -7.43 -2.20 7.77
N LEU A 41 -7.96 -1.09 7.25
CA LEU A 41 -7.31 -0.30 6.21
C LEU A 41 -6.00 0.35 6.71
N GLN A 42 -5.93 0.75 7.99
CA GLN A 42 -4.71 1.28 8.60
C GLN A 42 -3.56 0.26 8.65
N LYS A 43 -3.83 -1.06 8.69
CA LYS A 43 -2.77 -2.10 8.68
C LYS A 43 -1.96 -2.14 7.37
N HIS A 44 -2.41 -1.47 6.32
CA HIS A 44 -1.71 -1.44 5.03
C HIS A 44 -0.66 -0.33 4.90
N TYR A 45 -0.49 0.52 5.91
CA TYR A 45 0.61 1.47 5.96
C TYR A 45 1.84 0.83 6.61
N LYS A 46 2.85 0.52 5.79
CA LYS A 46 4.16 0.04 6.25
C LYS A 46 5.12 1.21 6.31
N GLU A 47 5.79 1.39 7.45
CA GLU A 47 6.90 2.32 7.55
C GLU A 47 8.10 1.80 6.75
N MET A 48 8.68 2.66 5.91
CA MET A 48 9.85 2.30 5.11
C MET A 48 11.11 2.32 5.97
N THR A 49 11.90 1.26 5.88
CA THR A 49 13.27 1.26 6.40
C THR A 49 14.14 2.28 5.63
N PRO A 50 15.28 2.72 6.19
CA PRO A 50 16.17 3.66 5.50
C PRO A 50 16.66 3.16 4.12
N GLY A 51 16.89 1.85 3.99
CA GLY A 51 17.27 1.23 2.72
C GLY A 51 16.13 1.23 1.69
N GLU A 52 14.92 0.86 2.12
CA GLU A 52 13.72 0.94 1.28
C GLU A 52 13.48 2.39 0.80
N MET A 53 13.58 3.37 1.70
CA MET A 53 13.45 4.79 1.34
C MET A 53 14.48 5.21 0.29
N THR A 54 15.75 4.83 0.47
CA THR A 54 16.81 5.14 -0.50
C THR A 54 16.49 4.58 -1.89
N SER A 55 16.09 3.30 -1.96
CA SER A 55 15.70 2.66 -3.22
C SER A 55 14.51 3.34 -3.91
N VAL A 56 13.55 3.83 -3.12
CA VAL A 56 12.38 4.56 -3.63
C VAL A 56 12.81 5.92 -4.18
N LEU A 57 13.66 6.65 -3.48
CA LEU A 57 14.17 7.94 -3.94
C LEU A 57 14.98 7.80 -5.24
N ASP A 58 15.81 6.76 -5.35
CA ASP A 58 16.60 6.50 -6.56
C ASP A 58 15.70 6.15 -7.76
N ARG A 59 14.67 5.33 -7.56
CA ARG A 59 13.67 5.05 -8.59
C ARG A 59 12.98 6.33 -9.06
N ILE A 60 12.50 7.18 -8.14
CA ILE A 60 11.83 8.45 -8.49
C ILE A 60 12.80 9.38 -9.23
N ARG A 61 14.06 9.44 -8.80
CA ARG A 61 15.09 10.24 -9.47
C ARG A 61 15.26 9.82 -10.93
N GLY A 62 15.34 8.52 -11.19
CA GLY A 62 15.40 7.95 -12.54
C GLY A 62 14.16 8.28 -13.38
N GLU A 63 12.96 8.12 -12.83
CA GLU A 63 11.70 8.44 -13.52
C GLU A 63 11.60 9.93 -13.92
N VAL A 64 12.10 10.83 -13.06
CA VAL A 64 12.12 12.27 -13.33
C VAL A 64 13.20 12.61 -14.37
N GLU A 65 14.39 12.01 -14.25
CA GLU A 65 15.49 12.21 -15.19
C GLU A 65 15.11 11.73 -16.61
N GLU A 66 14.43 10.59 -16.72
CA GLU A 66 13.89 10.09 -18.00
C GLU A 66 12.83 11.03 -18.58
N ARG A 67 11.89 11.50 -17.76
CA ARG A 67 10.75 12.30 -18.24
C ARG A 67 11.13 13.74 -18.62
N TYR A 68 12.05 14.34 -17.88
CA TYR A 68 12.34 15.77 -17.98
C TYR A 68 13.77 16.08 -18.40
N ALA A 69 14.62 15.07 -18.60
CA ALA A 69 16.05 15.21 -18.91
C ALA A 69 16.82 16.06 -17.88
N ILE A 70 16.35 16.08 -16.62
CA ILE A 70 16.95 16.82 -15.51
C ILE A 70 17.10 15.84 -14.35
N ARG A 71 18.30 15.76 -13.76
CA ARG A 71 18.55 14.96 -12.57
C ARG A 71 18.17 15.75 -11.31
N PRO A 72 17.06 15.42 -10.63
CA PRO A 72 16.63 16.19 -9.46
C PRO A 72 17.47 15.82 -8.23
N GLU A 73 17.61 16.76 -7.30
CA GLU A 73 18.11 16.50 -5.95
C GLU A 73 16.93 16.18 -5.02
N LEU A 74 16.69 14.89 -4.78
CA LEU A 74 15.66 14.41 -3.85
C LEU A 74 16.28 14.06 -2.49
N ARG A 75 15.62 14.52 -1.41
CA ARG A 75 16.02 14.30 -0.01
C ARG A 75 14.82 13.89 0.84
N ASP A 76 15.06 12.99 1.78
CA ASP A 76 14.11 12.59 2.82
C ASP A 76 14.33 13.48 4.06
N ILE A 77 13.68 14.65 4.06
CA ILE A 77 13.78 15.61 5.18
C ILE A 77 12.93 15.09 6.34
N LYS A 78 13.59 14.74 7.45
CA LYS A 78 12.94 14.29 8.68
C LYS A 78 12.42 15.46 9.49
N ALA A 79 11.44 15.17 10.35
CA ALA A 79 10.96 16.14 11.33
C ALA A 79 12.09 16.52 12.32
N GLN A 80 12.00 17.72 12.88
CA GLN A 80 12.91 18.16 13.94
C GLN A 80 12.61 17.43 15.24
N ASP A 81 13.61 17.32 16.12
CA ASP A 81 13.44 16.69 17.43
C ASP A 81 12.32 17.37 18.22
N GLY A 82 11.36 16.58 18.70
CA GLY A 82 10.18 17.06 19.44
C GLY A 82 9.07 17.65 18.57
N VAL A 83 9.17 17.59 17.24
CA VAL A 83 8.14 18.06 16.30
C VAL A 83 7.50 16.89 15.57
N GLU A 84 6.17 16.80 15.61
CA GLU A 84 5.41 15.90 14.75
C GLU A 84 5.06 16.62 13.45
N PHE A 85 5.56 16.11 12.32
CA PHE A 85 5.29 16.66 11.00
C PHE A 85 4.30 15.77 10.24
N VAL A 86 3.15 16.33 9.87
CA VAL A 86 2.14 15.65 9.05
C VAL A 86 1.88 16.45 7.79
N TYR A 87 1.99 15.79 6.63
CA TYR A 87 1.58 16.35 5.35
C TYR A 87 0.30 15.64 4.88
N ALA A 88 -0.81 16.38 4.78
CA ALA A 88 -2.09 15.86 4.31
C ALA A 88 -2.44 16.45 2.95
N LEU A 89 -2.47 15.62 1.91
CA LEU A 89 -2.93 16.00 0.58
C LEU A 89 -4.36 15.51 0.34
N HIS A 90 -5.31 16.44 0.24
CA HIS A 90 -6.69 16.10 -0.07
C HIS A 90 -6.91 15.97 -1.59
N LEU A 91 -6.83 14.75 -2.12
CA LEU A 91 -6.94 14.48 -3.57
C LEU A 91 -8.25 15.00 -4.17
N GLY A 92 -9.37 14.95 -3.45
CA GLY A 92 -10.66 15.49 -3.93
C GLY A 92 -10.73 17.01 -4.03
N ARG A 93 -9.80 17.75 -3.41
CA ARG A 93 -9.67 19.22 -3.54
C ARG A 93 -8.45 19.63 -4.38
N CYS A 94 -7.58 18.70 -4.71
CA CYS A 94 -6.37 19.00 -5.45
C CYS A 94 -6.70 19.26 -6.92
N ILE A 95 -6.55 20.52 -7.35
CA ILE A 95 -6.73 20.93 -8.76
C ILE A 95 -5.40 21.14 -9.49
N GLY A 96 -4.27 20.72 -8.91
CA GLY A 96 -2.95 20.89 -9.51
C GLY A 96 -2.39 22.33 -9.48
N CYS A 97 -3.07 23.29 -8.85
CA CYS A 97 -2.65 24.70 -8.81
C CYS A 97 -1.49 24.99 -7.85
N ARG A 98 -1.04 24.00 -7.07
CA ARG A 98 0.06 24.10 -6.08
C ARG A 98 -0.06 25.20 -5.01
N ARG A 99 -1.23 25.83 -4.85
CA ARG A 99 -1.48 26.81 -3.76
C ARG A 99 -1.22 26.26 -2.36
N CYS A 100 -1.49 24.97 -2.14
CA CYS A 100 -1.15 24.29 -0.89
C CYS A 100 0.36 24.31 -0.60
N VAL A 101 1.22 24.21 -1.62
CA VAL A 101 2.67 24.28 -1.45
C VAL A 101 3.10 25.70 -1.12
N HIS A 102 2.59 26.71 -1.84
CA HIS A 102 2.91 28.12 -1.57
C HIS A 102 2.52 28.60 -0.17
N ALA A 103 1.50 28.00 0.43
CA ALA A 103 1.12 28.27 1.81
C ALA A 103 2.06 27.61 2.83
N CYS A 104 2.65 26.46 2.51
CA CYS A 104 3.54 25.70 3.39
C CYS A 104 5.01 26.15 3.35
N VAL A 105 5.45 26.84 2.29
CA VAL A 105 6.84 27.30 2.12
C VAL A 105 7.05 28.78 2.51
N GLN A 106 6.01 29.42 3.06
CA GLN A 106 6.10 30.75 3.68
C GLN A 106 6.54 30.65 5.13
#